data_AF-A0A7D9HZ81-F1
#
_entry.id   AF-A0A7D9HZ81-F1
#
_cell.length_a   1.000
_cell.length_b   1.000
_cell.length_c   1.000
_cell.angle_alpha   90.00
_cell.angle_beta   90.00
_cell.angle_gamma   90.00
#
_symmetry.space_group_name_H-M   'P 1'
#
loop_
_entity.id
_entity.type
_entity.pdbx_description
1 polymer ?
#
loop_
_entity_poly.entity_id
_entity_poly.type
_entity_poly.pdbx_seq_one_letter_code
_entity_poly.pdbx_strand_id
1 'polypeptide(L)'
;MFDFFLILQYGYAPKGSSVILYRSHELRHHQFFVSTDWTGGIYACPTIPGSRSGGIIAGCWTAMMYLGEEGYVDCTRKIIETRQYIEEGLRKINGIFVYGEPEVSVVGLGSDDFDIFGLGNELIEKGWNLNSLQFPSGIHMCVTMPVTQPGVADQFIKNVKESAEKILKNPQKKTTGGGAIYGMAQQIPDRSMVAELACSYVDSLYMTPKPTQSQTNGHVKQ
;
A
#
# COMPACT_ATOMS: atom_id res chain seq x y z
N MET A 1 11.15 22.01 -11.06
CA MET A 1 11.11 20.54 -10.93
C MET A 1 11.45 20.24 -9.48
N PHE A 2 10.54 19.57 -8.78
CA PHE A 2 10.70 19.11 -7.41
C PHE A 2 10.77 17.59 -7.46
N ASP A 3 11.71 17.01 -6.72
CA ASP A 3 11.81 15.57 -6.60
C ASP A 3 11.40 15.18 -5.18
N PHE A 4 10.51 14.19 -5.09
CA PHE A 4 10.04 13.64 -3.83
C PHE A 4 10.68 12.28 -3.62
N PHE A 5 11.42 12.12 -2.53
CA PHE A 5 12.13 10.89 -2.21
C PHE A 5 11.63 10.31 -0.88
N LEU A 6 10.96 9.17 -0.95
CA LEU A 6 10.33 8.53 0.20
C LEU A 6 11.32 7.61 0.93
N ILE A 7 12.06 8.15 1.91
CA ILE A 7 13.09 7.37 2.64
C ILE A 7 12.48 6.23 3.47
N LEU A 8 11.27 6.40 4.03
CA LEU A 8 10.62 5.33 4.82
C LEU A 8 10.32 4.03 4.04
N GLN A 9 10.41 4.04 2.72
CA GLN A 9 10.14 2.88 1.87
C GLN A 9 11.45 2.18 1.52
N TYR A 10 12.05 2.48 0.37
CA TYR A 10 13.30 1.84 -0.08
C TYR A 10 14.55 2.44 0.57
N GLY A 11 14.40 3.50 1.38
CA GLY A 11 15.46 3.96 2.28
C GLY A 11 15.54 3.16 3.59
N TYR A 12 14.56 2.28 3.86
CA TYR A 12 14.44 1.43 5.05
C TYR A 12 14.44 2.19 6.39
N ALA A 13 14.13 3.48 6.35
CA ALA A 13 13.99 4.30 7.54
C ALA A 13 12.68 4.00 8.29
N PRO A 14 12.61 4.30 9.61
CA PRO A 14 11.37 4.24 10.35
C PRO A 14 10.25 5.07 9.71
N LYS A 15 9.00 4.60 9.87
CA LYS A 15 7.80 5.31 9.39
C LYS A 15 7.76 6.73 9.96
N GLY A 16 7.39 7.70 9.11
CA GLY A 16 7.34 9.12 9.47
C GLY A 16 8.51 9.96 8.93
N SER A 17 9.30 9.45 7.98
CA SER A 17 10.42 10.16 7.36
C SER A 17 10.30 10.20 5.82
N SER A 18 10.50 11.38 5.23
CA SER A 18 10.57 11.60 3.78
C SER A 18 11.43 12.84 3.50
N VAL A 19 11.85 13.03 2.24
CA VAL A 19 12.61 14.20 1.80
C VAL A 19 11.96 14.80 0.57
N ILE A 20 11.88 16.13 0.56
CA ILE A 20 11.54 16.93 -0.60
C ILE A 20 12.78 17.72 -1.03
N LEU A 21 13.14 17.61 -2.30
CA LEU A 21 14.32 18.26 -2.86
C LEU A 21 13.90 19.39 -3.81
N TYR A 22 14.59 20.51 -3.67
CA TYR A 22 14.39 21.72 -4.44
C TYR A 22 15.63 21.99 -5.27
N ARG A 23 15.45 22.30 -6.55
CA ARG A 23 16.56 22.68 -7.43
C ARG A 23 17.31 23.92 -6.92
N SER A 24 16.60 24.87 -6.35
CA SER A 24 17.17 26.14 -5.88
C SER A 24 16.58 26.56 -4.53
N HIS A 25 17.29 27.42 -3.82
CA HIS A 25 16.88 27.86 -2.48
C HIS A 25 15.71 28.84 -2.55
N GLU A 26 15.60 29.62 -3.62
CA GLU A 26 14.48 30.52 -3.91
C GLU A 26 13.17 29.75 -3.97
N LEU A 27 13.15 28.59 -4.64
CA LEU A 27 11.98 27.72 -4.67
C LEU A 27 11.66 27.15 -3.28
N ARG A 28 12.69 26.79 -2.51
CA ARG A 28 12.50 26.24 -1.16
C ARG A 28 11.95 27.28 -0.18
N HIS A 29 12.27 28.56 -0.37
CA HIS A 29 11.76 29.63 0.50
C HIS A 29 10.22 29.76 0.44
N HIS A 30 9.59 29.40 -0.68
CA HIS A 30 8.14 29.36 -0.79
C HIS A 30 7.46 28.26 0.05
N GLN A 31 8.22 27.25 0.52
CA GLN A 31 7.71 26.22 1.45
C GLN A 31 7.68 26.72 2.90
N PHE A 32 8.53 27.68 3.26
CA PHE A 32 8.69 28.10 4.64
C PHE A 32 7.47 28.86 5.13
N PHE A 33 7.09 28.61 6.38
CA PHE A 33 6.20 29.48 7.13
C PHE A 33 7.04 30.42 7.98
N VAL A 34 6.84 31.73 7.86
CA VAL A 34 7.52 32.75 8.67
C VAL A 34 6.49 33.75 9.18
N SER A 35 6.46 33.96 10.50
CA SER A 35 5.62 34.94 11.17
C SER A 35 6.51 35.83 12.04
N THR A 36 6.61 37.11 11.68
CA THR A 36 7.45 38.10 12.38
C THR A 36 6.69 38.88 13.43
N ASP A 37 5.36 39.00 13.29
CA ASP A 37 4.52 39.90 14.09
C ASP A 37 3.77 39.16 15.21
N TRP A 38 4.05 37.87 15.39
CA TRP A 38 3.49 37.10 16.48
C TRP A 38 4.07 37.56 17.82
N THR A 39 3.19 37.79 18.81
CA THR A 39 3.58 38.29 20.15
C THR A 39 4.51 37.35 20.92
N GLY A 40 4.57 36.06 20.53
CA GLY A 40 5.51 35.07 21.06
C GLY A 40 6.94 35.18 20.52
N GLY A 41 7.21 36.13 19.62
CA GLY A 41 8.49 36.33 18.96
C GLY A 41 8.50 35.81 17.51
N ILE A 42 9.65 35.96 16.84
CA ILE A 42 9.83 35.51 15.45
C ILE A 42 9.67 33.98 15.39
N TYR A 43 8.72 33.51 14.59
CA TYR A 43 8.47 32.09 14.37
C TYR A 43 8.75 31.73 12.91
N ALA A 44 9.61 30.74 12.69
CA ALA A 44 9.92 30.21 11.37
C ALA A 44 9.87 28.69 11.38
N CYS A 45 9.20 28.10 10.40
CA CYS A 45 9.07 26.66 10.26
C CYS A 45 9.37 26.22 8.82
N PRO A 46 10.27 25.24 8.61
CA PRO A 46 10.64 24.80 7.27
C PRO A 46 9.62 23.82 6.65
N THR A 47 8.68 23.27 7.42
CA THR A 47 7.72 22.23 7.00
C THR A 47 6.37 22.44 7.70
N ILE A 48 5.38 21.58 7.48
CA ILE A 48 4.06 21.66 8.12
C ILE A 48 4.14 21.64 9.67
N PRO A 49 4.81 20.67 10.33
CA PRO A 49 4.84 20.62 11.80
C PRO A 49 5.89 21.56 12.40
N GLY A 50 5.52 22.22 13.51
CA GLY A 50 6.47 22.92 14.39
C GLY A 50 7.33 21.93 15.19
N SER A 51 6.75 21.30 16.21
CA SER A 51 7.40 20.23 16.98
C SER A 51 7.51 18.96 16.15
N ARG A 52 8.70 18.32 16.17
CA ARG A 52 9.02 17.14 15.34
C ARG A 52 9.63 16.03 16.18
N SER A 53 9.38 14.78 15.79
CA SER A 53 9.98 13.61 16.45
C SER A 53 11.44 13.44 16.02
N GLY A 54 12.37 13.90 16.87
CA GLY A 54 13.81 13.76 16.63
C GLY A 54 14.29 12.31 16.50
N GLY A 55 13.62 11.38 17.18
CA GLY A 55 13.93 9.95 17.11
C GLY A 55 13.75 9.35 15.71
N ILE A 56 12.73 9.79 14.96
CA ILE A 56 12.52 9.33 13.58
C ILE A 56 13.60 9.87 12.64
N ILE A 57 14.05 11.10 12.86
CA ILE A 57 15.15 11.71 12.09
C ILE A 57 16.46 10.95 12.36
N ALA A 58 16.76 10.67 13.63
CA ALA A 58 17.93 9.88 14.00
C ALA A 58 17.87 8.46 13.43
N GLY A 59 16.72 7.79 13.52
CA GLY A 59 16.54 6.45 12.95
C GLY A 59 16.68 6.41 11.42
N CYS A 60 16.21 7.46 10.74
CA CYS A 60 16.42 7.63 9.29
C CYS A 60 17.92 7.75 8.95
N TRP A 61 18.64 8.62 9.67
CA TRP A 61 20.09 8.77 9.49
C TRP A 61 20.83 7.46 9.75
N THR A 62 20.50 6.78 10.85
CA THR A 62 21.10 5.48 11.20
C THR A 62 20.88 4.43 10.11
N ALA A 63 19.67 4.32 9.55
CA ALA A 63 19.39 3.37 8.47
C ALA A 63 20.24 3.66 7.22
N MET A 64 20.35 4.93 6.84
CA MET A 64 21.17 5.35 5.69
C MET A 64 22.65 5.06 5.90
N MET A 65 23.18 5.38 7.08
CA MET A 65 24.60 5.14 7.39
C MET A 65 24.91 3.66 7.54
N TYR A 66 23.98 2.87 8.08
CA TYR A 66 24.16 1.43 8.26
C TYR A 66 24.19 0.67 6.94
N LEU A 67 23.28 0.98 6.02
CA LEU A 67 23.24 0.34 4.70
C LEU A 67 24.39 0.82 3.80
N GLY A 68 24.63 2.13 3.77
CA GLY A 68 25.56 2.74 2.83
C GLY A 68 25.19 2.47 1.38
N GLU A 69 26.04 2.91 0.45
CA GLU A 69 25.81 2.72 -0.99
C GLU A 69 25.71 1.24 -1.36
N GLU A 70 26.67 0.42 -0.92
CA GLU A 70 26.72 -1.01 -1.24
C GLU A 70 25.49 -1.76 -0.75
N GLY A 71 24.99 -1.46 0.45
CA GLY A 71 23.78 -2.07 0.99
C GLY A 71 22.54 -1.70 0.18
N TYR A 72 22.41 -0.43 -0.23
CA TYR A 72 21.30 -0.01 -1.10
C TYR A 72 21.38 -0.66 -2.48
N VAL A 73 22.58 -0.81 -3.06
CA VAL A 73 22.77 -1.50 -4.34
C VAL A 73 22.41 -2.99 -4.23
N ASP A 74 22.85 -3.69 -3.18
CA ASP A 74 22.50 -5.09 -2.94
C ASP A 74 21.00 -5.29 -2.72
N CYS A 75 20.37 -4.46 -1.88
CA CYS A 75 18.93 -4.50 -1.66
C CYS A 75 18.14 -4.26 -2.95
N THR A 76 18.55 -3.26 -3.75
CA THR A 76 17.92 -2.95 -5.03
C THR A 76 18.05 -4.13 -5.99
N ARG A 77 19.26 -4.71 -6.14
CA ARG A 77 19.49 -5.87 -6.99
C ARG A 77 18.57 -7.04 -6.60
N LYS A 78 18.50 -7.40 -5.31
CA LYS A 78 17.62 -8.46 -4.82
C LYS A 78 16.15 -8.21 -5.15
N ILE A 79 15.69 -6.97 -4.98
CA ILE A 79 14.30 -6.58 -5.28
C ILE A 79 14.01 -6.69 -6.78
N ILE A 80 14.90 -6.17 -7.63
CA ILE A 80 14.72 -6.20 -9.09
C ILE A 80 14.78 -7.62 -9.63
N GLU A 81 15.76 -8.43 -9.21
CA GLU A 81 15.88 -9.84 -9.60
C GLU A 81 14.63 -10.64 -9.18
N THR A 82 14.15 -10.43 -7.95
CA THR A 82 12.94 -11.10 -7.46
C THR A 82 11.71 -10.64 -8.23
N ARG A 83 11.59 -9.35 -8.55
CA ARG A 83 10.48 -8.81 -9.35
C ARG A 83 10.48 -9.39 -10.75
N GLN A 84 11.62 -9.45 -11.43
CA GLN A 84 11.76 -10.05 -12.76
C GLN A 84 11.32 -11.52 -12.73
N TYR A 85 11.79 -12.29 -11.75
CA TYR A 85 11.39 -13.68 -11.57
C TYR A 85 9.87 -13.85 -11.38
N ILE A 86 9.27 -13.02 -10.51
CA ILE A 86 7.82 -13.00 -10.29
C ILE A 86 7.08 -12.64 -11.58
N GLU A 87 7.49 -11.58 -12.26
CA GLU A 87 6.88 -11.13 -13.52
C GLU A 87 6.90 -12.24 -14.58
N GLU A 88 8.05 -12.86 -14.82
CA GLU A 88 8.21 -13.95 -15.78
C GLU A 88 7.33 -15.15 -15.44
N GLY A 89 7.19 -15.47 -14.15
CA GLY A 89 6.28 -16.51 -13.67
C GLY A 89 4.82 -16.17 -13.93
N LEU A 90 4.41 -14.94 -13.60
CA LEU A 90 3.04 -14.46 -13.74
C LEU A 90 2.59 -14.37 -15.20
N ARG A 91 3.48 -13.93 -16.11
CA ARG A 91 3.19 -13.86 -17.56
C ARG A 91 2.89 -15.22 -18.20
N LYS A 92 3.26 -16.33 -17.55
CA LYS A 92 3.03 -17.70 -18.01
C LYS A 92 1.71 -18.29 -17.50
N ILE A 93 0.99 -17.58 -16.63
CA ILE A 93 -0.26 -18.08 -16.02
C ILE A 93 -1.43 -17.70 -16.92
N ASN A 94 -2.21 -18.71 -17.34
CA ASN A 94 -3.42 -18.49 -18.13
C ASN A 94 -4.47 -17.74 -17.31
N GLY A 95 -5.23 -16.84 -17.94
CA GLY A 95 -6.29 -16.08 -17.28
C GLY A 95 -5.85 -14.77 -16.66
N ILE A 96 -4.57 -14.41 -16.66
CA ILE A 96 -4.08 -13.13 -16.17
C ILE A 96 -3.06 -12.51 -17.12
N PHE A 97 -2.89 -11.20 -17.00
CA PHE A 97 -1.81 -10.48 -17.67
C PHE A 97 -1.14 -9.51 -16.70
N VAL A 98 0.12 -9.17 -16.99
CA VAL A 98 0.86 -8.12 -16.29
C VAL A 98 0.63 -6.79 -17.01
N TYR A 99 0.29 -5.74 -16.26
CA TYR A 99 0.14 -4.40 -16.82
C TYR A 99 1.50 -3.81 -17.24
N GLY A 100 1.63 -3.47 -18.51
CA GLY A 100 2.82 -2.83 -19.07
C GLY A 100 4.10 -3.65 -18.90
N GLU A 101 5.22 -2.94 -18.74
CA GLU A 101 6.56 -3.49 -18.52
C GLU A 101 7.13 -2.89 -17.23
N PRO A 102 6.92 -3.55 -16.07
CA PRO A 102 7.37 -3.00 -14.79
C PRO A 102 8.90 -3.03 -14.68
N GLU A 103 9.55 -1.87 -14.64
CA GLU A 103 11.02 -1.79 -14.57
C GLU A 103 11.57 -1.88 -13.14
N VAL A 104 10.76 -1.48 -12.15
CA VAL A 104 11.19 -1.37 -10.75
C VAL A 104 10.63 -2.51 -9.89
N SER A 105 10.01 -2.19 -8.76
CA SER A 105 9.62 -3.15 -7.73
C SER A 105 8.15 -3.56 -7.74
N VAL A 106 7.29 -2.91 -8.53
CA VAL A 106 5.83 -3.12 -8.49
C VAL A 106 5.38 -3.89 -9.72
N VAL A 107 4.59 -4.95 -9.51
CA VAL A 107 3.97 -5.74 -10.58
C VAL A 107 2.45 -5.66 -10.45
N GLY A 108 1.81 -5.04 -11.43
CA GLY A 108 0.35 -4.97 -11.55
C GLY A 108 -0.20 -6.13 -12.38
N LEU A 109 -1.31 -6.70 -11.94
CA LEU A 109 -2.03 -7.80 -12.58
C LEU A 109 -3.44 -7.39 -12.95
N GLY A 110 -3.87 -7.83 -14.13
CA GLY A 110 -5.23 -7.74 -14.64
C GLY A 110 -5.69 -9.10 -15.20
N SER A 111 -6.95 -9.17 -15.62
CA SER A 111 -7.54 -10.32 -16.30
C SER A 111 -8.64 -9.84 -17.23
N ASP A 112 -8.67 -10.39 -18.45
CA ASP A 112 -9.79 -10.23 -19.39
C ASP A 112 -10.77 -11.42 -19.33
N ASP A 113 -10.39 -12.49 -18.63
CA ASP A 113 -11.13 -13.77 -18.58
C ASP A 113 -12.03 -13.88 -17.35
N PHE A 114 -11.71 -13.19 -16.25
CA PHE A 114 -12.48 -13.18 -15.01
C PHE A 114 -12.29 -11.86 -14.22
N ASP A 115 -13.11 -11.65 -13.19
CA ASP A 115 -12.95 -10.51 -12.29
C ASP A 115 -11.69 -10.64 -11.42
N ILE A 116 -10.70 -9.79 -11.65
CA ILE A 116 -9.40 -9.77 -10.96
C ILE A 116 -9.53 -9.62 -9.44
N PHE A 117 -10.60 -9.01 -8.93
CA PHE A 117 -10.82 -8.90 -7.49
C PHE A 117 -11.17 -10.24 -6.84
N GLY A 118 -11.73 -11.19 -7.62
CA GLY A 118 -11.92 -12.57 -7.20
C GLY A 118 -10.58 -13.27 -6.94
N LEU A 119 -9.57 -13.02 -7.78
CA LEU A 119 -8.21 -13.50 -7.55
C LEU A 119 -7.60 -12.87 -6.29
N GLY A 120 -7.81 -11.56 -6.08
CA GLY A 120 -7.40 -10.88 -4.85
C GLY A 120 -7.94 -11.55 -3.59
N ASN A 121 -9.23 -11.89 -3.57
CA ASN A 121 -9.85 -12.60 -2.44
C ASN A 121 -9.23 -13.98 -2.18
N GLU A 122 -9.05 -14.79 -3.23
CA GLU A 122 -8.44 -16.12 -3.11
C GLU A 122 -7.00 -16.04 -2.57
N LEU A 123 -6.27 -14.99 -2.94
CA LEU A 123 -4.92 -14.75 -2.45
C LEU A 123 -4.92 -14.29 -0.98
N ILE A 124 -5.90 -13.50 -0.54
CA ILE A 124 -6.09 -13.14 0.88
C ILE A 124 -6.34 -14.38 1.73
N GLU A 125 -7.16 -15.32 1.28
CA GLU A 125 -7.39 -16.61 1.97
C GLU A 125 -6.10 -17.43 2.10
N LYS A 126 -5.17 -17.27 1.16
CA LYS A 126 -3.83 -17.87 1.17
C LYS A 126 -2.78 -17.03 1.92
N GLY A 127 -3.19 -15.95 2.60
CA GLY A 127 -2.34 -15.10 3.43
C GLY A 127 -1.65 -13.94 2.70
N TRP A 128 -1.99 -13.68 1.44
CA TRP A 128 -1.42 -12.58 0.66
C TRP A 128 -2.31 -11.34 0.70
N ASN A 129 -1.77 -10.23 1.21
CA ASN A 129 -2.46 -8.95 1.20
C ASN A 129 -1.90 -8.07 0.06
N LEU A 130 -2.61 -8.07 -1.06
CA LEU A 130 -2.26 -7.28 -2.25
C LEU A 130 -3.08 -5.99 -2.29
N ASN A 131 -2.55 -4.97 -2.96
CA ASN A 131 -3.30 -3.72 -3.14
C ASN A 131 -4.28 -3.91 -4.30
N SER A 132 -5.55 -3.55 -4.07
CA SER A 132 -6.55 -3.48 -5.12
C SER A 132 -6.46 -2.15 -5.87
N LEU A 133 -6.55 -2.21 -7.19
CA LEU A 133 -6.44 -1.09 -8.12
C LEU A 133 -7.78 -0.83 -8.82
N GLN A 134 -7.94 0.39 -9.31
CA GLN A 134 -9.12 0.85 -10.03
C GLN A 134 -8.68 1.76 -11.18
N PHE A 135 -9.45 1.75 -12.27
CA PHE A 135 -9.22 2.56 -13.48
C PHE A 135 -7.85 2.34 -14.16
N PRO A 136 -7.52 1.12 -14.64
CA PRO A 136 -8.38 -0.07 -14.78
C PRO A 136 -8.40 -0.98 -13.54
N SER A 137 -9.31 -1.95 -13.51
CA SER A 137 -9.40 -2.93 -12.42
C SER A 137 -8.13 -3.78 -12.37
N GLY A 138 -7.57 -3.97 -11.18
CA GLY A 138 -6.34 -4.74 -11.05
C GLY A 138 -5.98 -5.01 -9.60
N ILE A 139 -4.91 -5.77 -9.41
CA ILE A 139 -4.23 -5.93 -8.13
C ILE A 139 -2.73 -5.75 -8.34
N HIS A 140 -1.98 -5.26 -7.36
CA HIS A 140 -0.51 -5.25 -7.45
C HIS A 140 0.18 -5.87 -6.26
N MET A 141 1.37 -6.40 -6.52
CA MET A 141 2.39 -6.71 -5.53
C MET A 141 3.50 -5.67 -5.60
N CYS A 142 3.86 -5.13 -4.43
CA CYS A 142 5.07 -4.33 -4.27
C CYS A 142 6.17 -5.23 -3.68
N VAL A 143 7.19 -5.52 -4.48
CA VAL A 143 8.34 -6.32 -4.05
C VAL A 143 9.20 -5.49 -3.10
N THR A 144 9.43 -6.04 -1.92
CA THR A 144 10.25 -5.48 -0.85
C THR A 144 11.14 -6.60 -0.28
N MET A 145 12.12 -6.27 0.57
CA MET A 145 13.07 -7.25 1.11
C MET A 145 12.45 -8.53 1.74
N PRO A 146 11.27 -8.49 2.39
CA PRO A 146 10.60 -9.72 2.83
C PRO A 146 10.19 -10.67 1.69
N VAL A 147 9.87 -10.13 0.51
CA VAL A 147 9.49 -10.92 -0.67
C VAL A 147 10.71 -11.58 -1.32
N THR A 148 11.91 -11.01 -1.13
CA THR A 148 13.16 -11.56 -1.67
C THR A 148 13.71 -12.73 -0.85
N GLN A 149 13.01 -13.16 0.21
CA GLN A 149 13.44 -14.31 1.01
C GLN A 149 13.25 -15.62 0.23
N PRO A 150 14.10 -16.64 0.44
CA PRO A 150 14.02 -17.91 -0.28
C PRO A 150 12.62 -18.54 -0.23
N GLY A 151 12.10 -18.94 -1.38
CA GLY A 151 10.81 -19.62 -1.52
C GLY A 151 9.57 -18.72 -1.47
N VAL A 152 9.68 -17.44 -1.07
CA VAL A 152 8.51 -16.54 -1.00
C VAL A 152 7.98 -16.23 -2.40
N ALA A 153 8.86 -15.92 -3.35
CA ALA A 153 8.47 -15.66 -4.74
C ALA A 153 7.86 -16.90 -5.41
N ASP A 154 8.46 -18.08 -5.22
CA ASP A 154 7.94 -19.35 -5.74
C ASP A 154 6.54 -19.65 -5.19
N GLN A 155 6.37 -19.49 -3.88
CA GLN A 155 5.10 -19.71 -3.21
C GLN A 155 4.03 -18.71 -3.68
N PHE A 156 4.42 -17.48 -3.97
CA PHE A 156 3.53 -16.47 -4.55
C PHE A 156 3.05 -16.89 -5.94
N ILE A 157 3.97 -17.17 -6.87
CA ILE A 157 3.65 -17.57 -8.25
C ILE A 157 2.76 -18.81 -8.26
N LYS A 158 3.10 -19.82 -7.43
CA LYS A 158 2.30 -21.03 -7.27
C LYS A 158 0.87 -20.73 -6.82
N ASN A 159 0.72 -19.89 -5.80
CA ASN A 159 -0.59 -19.52 -5.27
C ASN A 159 -1.43 -18.76 -6.30
N VAL A 160 -0.83 -17.81 -7.02
CA VAL A 160 -1.51 -17.10 -8.10
C VAL A 160 -1.98 -18.06 -9.18
N LYS A 161 -1.11 -19.00 -9.59
CA LYS A 161 -1.46 -20.01 -10.60
C LYS A 161 -2.63 -20.88 -10.16
N GLU A 162 -2.56 -21.47 -8.96
CA GLU A 162 -3.63 -22.31 -8.42
C GLU A 162 -4.96 -21.55 -8.30
N SER A 163 -4.92 -20.29 -7.84
CA SER A 163 -6.11 -19.46 -7.69
C SER A 163 -6.70 -19.06 -9.04
N ALA A 164 -5.88 -18.69 -10.03
CA ALA A 164 -6.33 -18.41 -11.39
C ALA A 164 -6.96 -19.66 -12.04
N GLU A 165 -6.32 -20.82 -11.95
CA GLU A 165 -6.85 -22.10 -12.46
C GLU A 165 -8.17 -22.49 -11.79
N LYS A 166 -8.32 -22.20 -10.49
CA LYS A 166 -9.58 -22.43 -9.75
C LYS A 166 -10.69 -21.51 -10.26
N ILE A 167 -10.41 -20.23 -10.48
CA ILE A 167 -11.40 -19.25 -10.97
C ILE A 167 -11.81 -19.55 -12.41
N LEU A 168 -10.87 -19.94 -13.27
CA LEU A 168 -11.14 -20.31 -14.67
C LEU A 168 -12.10 -21.50 -14.81
N LYS A 169 -12.29 -22.33 -13.78
CA LYS A 169 -13.33 -23.38 -13.80
C LYS A 169 -14.75 -22.81 -13.74
N ASN A 170 -14.93 -21.60 -13.22
CA ASN A 170 -16.21 -20.90 -13.18
C ASN A 170 -16.01 -19.37 -13.22
N PRO A 171 -15.61 -18.82 -14.39
CA PRO A 171 -15.19 -17.42 -14.51
C PRO A 171 -16.34 -16.42 -14.30
N GLN A 172 -17.59 -16.86 -14.47
CA GLN A 172 -18.79 -16.04 -14.28
C GLN A 172 -19.25 -15.97 -12.81
N LYS A 173 -18.55 -16.65 -11.89
CA LYS A 173 -18.86 -16.58 -10.47
C LYS A 173 -18.66 -15.15 -9.98
N LYS A 174 -19.73 -14.55 -9.44
CA LYS A 174 -19.68 -13.20 -8.88
C LYS A 174 -18.68 -13.13 -7.72
N THR A 175 -17.83 -12.11 -7.76
CA THR A 175 -16.95 -11.75 -6.64
C THR A 175 -17.77 -11.36 -5.42
N THR A 176 -17.34 -11.80 -4.24
CA THR A 176 -17.96 -11.49 -2.94
C THR A 176 -16.94 -10.81 -2.03
N GLY A 177 -17.33 -10.46 -0.79
CA GLY A 177 -16.40 -9.91 0.21
C GLY A 177 -15.74 -8.59 -0.19
N GLY A 178 -14.50 -8.37 0.27
CA GLY A 178 -13.75 -7.13 0.05
C GLY A 178 -13.57 -6.79 -1.44
N GLY A 179 -13.26 -7.78 -2.28
CA GLY A 179 -13.14 -7.58 -3.72
C GLY A 179 -14.39 -7.01 -4.39
N ALA A 180 -15.59 -7.40 -3.93
CA ALA A 180 -16.84 -6.87 -4.46
C ALA A 180 -17.02 -5.38 -4.13
N ILE A 181 -16.54 -4.92 -2.97
CA ILE A 181 -16.59 -3.52 -2.57
C ILE A 181 -15.76 -2.67 -3.54
N TYR A 182 -14.56 -3.13 -3.89
CA TYR A 182 -13.69 -2.43 -4.86
C TYR A 182 -14.33 -2.39 -6.26
N GLY A 183 -14.88 -3.50 -6.74
CA GLY A 183 -15.59 -3.55 -8.02
C GLY A 183 -16.80 -2.60 -8.08
N MET A 184 -17.62 -2.59 -7.03
CA MET A 184 -18.76 -1.67 -6.93
C MET A 184 -18.32 -0.21 -6.86
N ALA A 185 -17.31 0.10 -6.04
CA ALA A 185 -16.80 1.46 -5.88
C ALA A 185 -16.32 2.06 -7.21
N GLN A 186 -15.84 1.23 -8.14
CA GLN A 186 -15.43 1.67 -9.48
C GLN A 186 -16.62 2.01 -10.39
N GLN A 187 -17.76 1.32 -10.21
CA GLN A 187 -18.95 1.48 -11.05
C GLN A 187 -19.83 2.66 -10.65
N ILE A 188 -19.73 3.15 -9.40
CA ILE A 188 -20.52 4.28 -8.90
C ILE A 188 -20.06 5.58 -9.60
N PRO A 189 -20.91 6.23 -10.42
CA PRO A 189 -20.53 7.47 -11.11
C PRO A 189 -20.40 8.65 -10.15
N ASP A 190 -21.26 8.70 -9.13
CA ASP A 190 -21.22 9.73 -8.10
C ASP A 190 -20.13 9.43 -7.05
N ARG A 191 -18.97 10.05 -7.25
CA ARG A 191 -17.82 9.87 -6.36
C ARG A 191 -18.06 10.42 -4.94
N SER A 192 -19.08 11.24 -4.71
CA SER A 192 -19.42 11.73 -3.36
C SER A 192 -19.90 10.60 -2.44
N MET A 193 -20.65 9.63 -2.98
CA MET A 193 -21.06 8.43 -2.22
C MET A 193 -19.87 7.58 -1.79
N VAL A 194 -18.87 7.43 -2.67
CA VAL A 194 -17.63 6.71 -2.35
C VAL A 194 -16.84 7.45 -1.26
N ALA A 195 -16.81 8.78 -1.30
CA ALA A 195 -16.19 9.59 -0.26
C ALA A 195 -16.90 9.45 1.09
N GLU A 196 -18.24 9.46 1.12
CA GLU A 196 -19.03 9.27 2.35
C GLU A 196 -18.80 7.89 2.98
N LEU A 197 -18.74 6.84 2.17
CA LEU A 197 -18.39 5.50 2.64
C LEU A 197 -16.96 5.44 3.20
N ALA A 198 -16.00 6.11 2.54
CA ALA A 198 -14.63 6.19 3.01
C ALA A 198 -14.53 6.96 4.35
N CYS A 199 -15.28 8.06 4.51
CA CYS A 199 -15.38 8.77 5.78
C CYS A 199 -15.95 7.87 6.88
N SER A 200 -17.05 7.16 6.60
CA SER A 200 -17.65 6.21 7.55
C SER A 200 -16.69 5.08 7.95
N TYR A 201 -15.87 4.60 7.01
CA TYR A 201 -14.82 3.64 7.31
C TYR A 201 -13.78 4.23 8.26
N VAL A 202 -13.32 5.46 8.03
CA VAL A 202 -12.37 6.13 8.94
C VAL A 202 -12.99 6.36 10.32
N ASP A 203 -14.25 6.78 10.41
CA ASP A 203 -14.97 6.92 11.67
C ASP A 203 -15.02 5.59 12.43
N SER A 204 -15.20 4.47 11.72
CA SER A 204 -15.22 3.13 12.32
C SER A 204 -13.90 2.77 13.03
N LEU A 205 -12.76 3.29 12.57
CA LEU A 205 -11.45 3.07 13.19
C LEU A 205 -11.33 3.72 14.58
N TYR A 206 -12.17 4.71 14.88
CA TYR A 206 -12.21 5.43 16.16
C TYR A 206 -13.38 5.01 17.06
N MET A 207 -14.22 4.06 16.62
CA MET A 207 -15.36 3.61 17.41
C MET A 207 -14.89 2.93 18.70
N THR A 208 -15.43 3.39 19.82
CA THR A 208 -15.23 2.80 21.16
C THR A 208 -16.58 2.33 21.72
N PRO A 209 -17.19 1.29 21.11
CA PRO A 209 -18.50 0.82 21.56
C PRO A 209 -18.41 0.36 23.01
N LYS A 210 -19.33 0.85 23.86
CA LYS A 210 -19.47 0.34 25.22
C LYS A 210 -19.93 -1.12 25.15
N PRO A 211 -19.41 -2.01 26.00
CA PRO A 211 -19.89 -3.39 26.03
C PRO A 211 -21.40 -3.39 26.27
N THR A 212 -22.14 -4.06 25.38
CA THR A 212 -23.57 -4.24 25.48
C THR A 212 -23.88 -4.88 26.82
N GLN A 213 -24.61 -4.20 27.71
CA GLN A 213 -25.15 -4.85 28.90
C GLN A 213 -26.02 -6.01 28.40
N SER A 214 -25.61 -7.24 28.66
CA SER A 214 -26.49 -8.39 28.50
C SER A 214 -27.70 -8.13 29.38
N GLN A 215 -28.86 -7.95 28.77
CA GLN A 215 -30.12 -8.09 29.50
C GLN A 215 -30.17 -9.53 29.98
N THR A 216 -29.75 -9.77 31.23
CA THR A 216 -30.07 -10.99 31.94
C THR A 216 -31.59 -11.01 32.09
N ASN A 217 -32.28 -11.73 31.19
CA ASN A 217 -33.68 -12.09 31.36
C ASN A 217 -33.79 -13.01 32.57
N GLY A 218 -33.91 -12.41 33.75
CA GLY A 218 -34.26 -13.09 34.98
C GLY A 218 -35.72 -13.53 34.93
N HIS A 219 -35.96 -14.73 34.40
CA HIS A 219 -37.14 -15.51 34.74
C HIS A 219 -36.69 -16.76 35.49
N VAL A 220 -36.62 -16.66 36.81
CA VAL A 220 -36.66 -17.82 37.70
C VAL A 220 -38.11 -18.33 37.68
N LYS A 221 -38.35 -19.50 37.10
CA LYS A 221 -39.60 -20.25 37.29
C LYS A 221 -39.59 -20.83 38.72
N GLN A 222 -40.63 -20.51 39.49
CA GLN A 222 -41.05 -21.32 40.64
C GLN A 222 -41.73 -22.59 40.15
#